data_AF-A0A559M1W4-F1
#
_entry.id   AF-A0A559M1W4-F1
#
_cell.length_a   1.000
_cell.length_b   1.000
_cell.length_c   1.000
_cell.angle_alpha   90.00
_cell.angle_beta   90.00
_cell.angle_gamma   90.00
#
_symmetry.space_group_name_H-M   'P 1'
#
loop_
_entity.id
_entity.type
_entity.pdbx_description
1 polymer ?
#
loop_
_entity_poly.entity_id
_entity_poly.type
_entity_poly.pdbx_seq_one_letter_code
_entity_poly.pdbx_strand_id
1 'polypeptide(L)'
;PISVPEPAATPPPPPPESEDDDPGLEIPKGKICRRKACGYQYTGGERGAEKCVFHPGAPIFHEGSKGYTCCKRRVLEFDEFMKIEGCKTKDRHLFVGSGNKNKGGNAGGEELLETVRYVDYTPKDQGDETNSACRHDYYQTGTTVTASFFLKKIDKDKASVEFAPTELSLDLPTTDSPPKRYKAVVPLFGSIDPAASSFRIVPTKLEVTFVKADGKGWANLRSDERRTGEIIQTGKAGRA
;
A
#
# COMPACT_ATOMS: atom_id res chain seq x y z
N PRO A 1 -5.71 39.69 36.55
CA PRO A 1 -4.54 39.64 35.63
C PRO A 1 -4.61 38.39 34.75
N ILE A 2 -4.94 38.59 33.47
CA ILE A 2 -5.08 37.54 32.47
C ILE A 2 -3.68 37.18 31.98
N SER A 3 -3.26 35.94 32.18
CA SER A 3 -1.97 35.40 31.74
C SER A 3 -1.95 35.29 30.22
N VAL A 4 -1.07 36.05 29.58
CA VAL A 4 -0.83 35.98 28.13
C VAL A 4 -0.09 34.67 27.83
N PRO A 5 -0.54 33.85 26.86
CA PRO A 5 0.20 32.65 26.46
C PRO A 5 1.44 33.03 25.66
N GLU A 6 2.58 32.54 26.13
CA GLU A 6 3.90 32.66 25.51
C GLU A 6 3.96 31.84 24.20
N PRO A 7 4.50 32.38 23.10
CA PRO A 7 4.59 31.65 21.84
C PRO A 7 5.59 30.49 21.95
N ALA A 8 5.12 29.27 21.64
CA ALA A 8 5.92 28.06 21.61
C ALA A 8 7.07 28.19 20.58
N ALA A 9 8.28 27.84 21.03
CA ALA A 9 9.48 27.82 20.20
C ALA A 9 9.30 26.92 18.96
N THR A 10 9.67 27.44 17.80
CA THR A 10 9.65 26.72 16.52
C THR A 10 10.70 25.60 16.54
N PRO A 11 10.37 24.37 16.12
CA PRO A 11 11.35 23.30 16.00
C PRO A 11 12.43 23.67 14.96
N PRO A 12 13.69 23.23 15.13
CA PRO A 12 14.75 23.52 14.18
C PRO A 12 14.42 22.93 12.80
N PRO A 13 14.83 23.61 11.71
CA PRO A 13 14.64 23.09 10.36
C PRO A 13 15.33 21.72 10.22
N PRO A 14 14.71 20.75 9.52
CA PRO A 14 15.35 19.48 9.24
C PRO A 14 16.66 19.72 8.46
N PRO A 15 17.72 18.95 8.74
CA PRO A 15 19.00 19.11 8.05
C PRO A 15 18.82 18.95 6.54
N PRO A 16 19.56 19.72 5.71
CA PRO A 16 19.47 19.62 4.27
C PRO A 16 19.81 18.20 3.83
N GLU A 17 18.83 17.49 3.27
CA GLU A 17 19.06 16.20 2.62
C GLU A 17 20.03 16.43 1.46
N SER A 18 21.18 15.76 1.51
CA SER A 18 22.27 15.82 0.54
C SER A 18 21.77 15.60 -0.89
N GLU A 19 21.86 16.63 -1.73
CA GLU A 19 21.26 16.77 -3.07
C GLU A 19 22.12 16.27 -4.25
N ASP A 20 23.02 15.31 -4.07
CA ASP A 20 23.97 14.96 -5.14
C ASP A 20 24.27 13.46 -5.27
N ASP A 21 24.23 12.95 -6.52
CA ASP A 21 24.75 11.61 -6.86
C ASP A 21 26.28 11.61 -6.61
N ASP A 22 26.75 10.63 -5.84
CA ASP A 22 28.16 10.46 -5.46
C ASP A 22 29.05 10.44 -6.73
N PRO A 23 30.01 11.38 -6.87
CA PRO A 23 30.79 11.57 -8.09
C PRO A 23 31.65 10.36 -8.49
N GLY A 24 31.76 9.34 -7.63
CA GLY A 24 32.54 8.12 -7.87
C GLY A 24 31.80 6.95 -8.52
N LEU A 25 30.49 7.04 -8.79
CA LEU A 25 29.73 5.93 -9.39
C LEU A 25 29.47 6.17 -10.89
N GLU A 26 30.16 5.40 -11.72
CA GLU A 26 29.91 5.32 -13.16
C GLU A 26 28.46 4.88 -13.38
N ILE A 27 27.62 5.77 -13.92
CA ILE A 27 26.24 5.44 -14.28
C ILE A 27 26.30 4.59 -15.55
N PRO A 28 25.83 3.33 -15.54
CA PRO A 28 25.78 2.53 -16.75
C PRO A 28 24.89 3.20 -17.81
N LYS A 29 25.33 3.20 -19.06
CA LYS A 29 24.52 3.68 -20.21
C LYS A 29 23.19 2.93 -20.24
N GLY A 30 22.09 3.65 -20.40
CA GLY A 30 20.74 3.08 -20.35
C GLY A 30 20.06 3.10 -18.97
N LYS A 31 20.68 3.69 -17.93
CA LYS A 31 19.96 3.96 -16.68
C LYS A 31 18.91 5.05 -16.88
N ILE A 32 17.71 4.80 -16.37
CA ILE A 32 16.58 5.72 -16.46
C ILE A 32 16.52 6.58 -15.19
N CYS A 33 16.21 7.86 -15.35
CA CYS A 33 15.96 8.78 -14.25
C CYS A 33 14.85 8.24 -13.34
N ARG A 34 15.14 8.11 -12.04
CA ARG A 34 14.23 7.58 -11.02
C ARG A 34 13.10 8.54 -10.64
N ARG A 35 13.14 9.79 -11.10
CA ARG A 35 12.11 10.81 -10.83
C ARG A 35 10.88 10.58 -11.72
N LYS A 36 9.69 10.67 -11.12
CA LYS A 36 8.39 10.33 -11.75
C LYS A 36 8.11 11.20 -12.97
N ALA A 37 7.65 10.57 -14.06
CA ALA A 37 7.36 11.19 -15.35
C ALA A 37 8.56 11.84 -16.08
N CYS A 38 9.79 11.67 -15.58
CA CYS A 38 10.96 12.17 -16.29
C CYS A 38 11.38 11.23 -17.43
N GLY A 39 11.51 9.93 -17.17
CA GLY A 39 11.77 8.91 -18.20
C GLY A 39 13.11 9.02 -18.94
N TYR A 40 13.96 10.02 -18.62
CA TYR A 40 15.21 10.26 -19.32
C TYR A 40 16.19 9.10 -19.13
N GLN A 41 16.75 8.59 -20.23
CA GLN A 41 17.75 7.54 -20.22
C GLN A 41 19.14 8.14 -20.40
N TYR A 42 20.07 7.77 -19.53
CA TYR A 42 21.45 8.24 -19.60
C TYR A 42 22.15 7.66 -20.85
N THR A 43 22.52 8.54 -21.78
CA THR A 43 23.16 8.18 -23.07
C THR A 43 24.69 8.17 -23.01
N GLY A 44 25.30 8.54 -21.87
CA GLY A 44 26.74 8.45 -21.64
C GLY A 44 27.54 9.67 -22.09
N GLY A 45 27.29 10.83 -21.47
CA GLY A 45 27.99 12.11 -21.72
C GLY A 45 28.11 12.99 -20.48
N GLU A 46 28.62 14.22 -20.63
CA GLU A 46 28.80 15.17 -19.52
C GLU A 46 27.45 15.57 -18.89
N ARG A 47 27.32 15.40 -17.57
CA ARG A 47 26.10 15.64 -16.78
C ARG A 47 25.80 17.13 -16.52
N GLY A 48 26.50 18.04 -17.19
CA GLY A 48 26.62 19.45 -16.79
C GLY A 48 25.45 20.38 -17.12
N ALA A 49 24.46 19.96 -17.91
CA ALA A 49 23.40 20.87 -18.39
C ALA A 49 22.01 20.22 -18.56
N GLU A 50 21.78 19.02 -18.03
CA GLU A 50 20.51 18.32 -18.25
C GLU A 50 19.43 18.83 -17.28
N LYS A 51 18.28 19.26 -17.83
CA LYS A 51 17.11 19.68 -17.03
C LYS A 51 16.18 18.49 -16.85
N CYS A 52 16.01 18.07 -15.61
CA CYS A 52 15.08 17.01 -15.25
C CYS A 52 13.69 17.60 -14.98
N VAL A 53 12.73 17.31 -15.86
CA VAL A 53 11.32 17.63 -15.70
C VAL A 53 10.60 16.44 -15.05
N PHE A 54 9.98 16.63 -13.88
CA PHE A 54 9.36 15.53 -13.13
C PHE A 54 8.20 16.00 -12.26
N HIS A 55 7.39 15.06 -11.78
CA HIS A 55 6.41 15.31 -10.73
C HIS A 55 6.99 14.91 -9.35
N PRO A 56 7.14 15.84 -8.39
CA PRO A 56 7.46 15.50 -7.00
C PRO A 56 6.26 14.86 -6.28
N GLY A 57 5.05 15.04 -6.81
CA GLY A 57 3.83 14.50 -6.22
C GLY A 57 3.62 13.03 -6.54
N ALA A 58 2.85 12.34 -5.69
CA ALA A 58 2.34 11.02 -6.00
C ALA A 58 1.23 11.07 -7.08
N PRO A 59 1.13 10.05 -7.95
CA PRO A 59 -0.06 9.81 -8.76
C PRO A 59 -1.34 9.80 -7.91
N ILE A 60 -2.41 10.38 -8.42
CA ILE A 60 -3.74 10.42 -7.82
C ILE A 60 -4.78 9.98 -8.85
N PHE A 61 -5.63 9.05 -8.46
CA PHE A 61 -6.74 8.54 -9.27
C PHE A 61 -8.03 8.76 -8.50
N HIS A 62 -8.87 9.70 -8.94
CA HIS A 62 -10.12 10.08 -8.27
C HIS A 62 -11.18 10.46 -9.30
N GLU A 63 -12.42 9.98 -9.13
CA GLU A 63 -13.58 10.27 -10.02
C GLU A 63 -13.32 9.93 -11.51
N GLY A 64 -12.60 8.84 -11.78
CA GLY A 64 -12.21 8.46 -13.15
C GLY A 64 -11.11 9.34 -13.77
N SER A 65 -10.71 10.42 -13.08
CA SER A 65 -9.60 11.29 -13.47
C SER A 65 -8.28 10.85 -12.82
N LYS A 66 -7.19 10.96 -13.57
CA LYS A 66 -5.84 10.53 -13.23
C LYS A 66 -4.92 11.74 -13.30
N GLY A 67 -4.03 11.92 -12.33
CA GLY A 67 -3.12 13.07 -12.30
C GLY A 67 -2.04 12.93 -11.24
N TYR A 68 -1.35 14.01 -10.91
CA TYR A 68 -0.33 14.04 -9.85
C TYR A 68 -0.71 15.04 -8.77
N THR A 69 -0.50 14.70 -7.50
CA THR A 69 -0.77 15.61 -6.36
C THR A 69 -0.01 16.94 -6.42
N CYS A 70 1.07 17.04 -7.22
CA CYS A 70 1.82 18.28 -7.37
C CYS A 70 1.18 19.32 -8.31
N CYS A 71 0.21 18.92 -9.13
CA CYS A 71 -0.32 19.80 -10.19
C CYS A 71 -1.80 19.52 -10.47
N LYS A 72 -2.50 20.51 -11.01
CA LYS A 72 -3.94 20.39 -11.28
C LYS A 72 -4.28 19.63 -12.56
N ARG A 73 -3.29 19.28 -13.39
CA ARG A 73 -3.52 18.51 -14.64
C ARG A 73 -4.08 17.14 -14.28
N ARG A 74 -5.25 16.83 -14.83
CA ARG A 74 -5.94 15.54 -14.72
C ARG A 74 -6.41 15.11 -16.09
N VAL A 75 -6.45 13.81 -16.31
CA VAL A 75 -6.84 13.17 -17.57
C VAL A 75 -7.74 11.99 -17.28
N LEU A 76 -8.66 11.67 -18.18
CA LEU A 76 -9.62 10.58 -17.96
C LEU A 76 -9.04 9.23 -18.42
N GLU A 77 -8.23 9.26 -19.48
CA GLU A 77 -7.61 8.06 -20.07
C GLU A 77 -6.27 7.74 -19.42
N PHE A 78 -5.97 6.45 -19.28
CA PHE A 78 -4.73 5.99 -18.67
C PHE A 78 -3.49 6.28 -19.54
N ASP A 79 -3.62 6.11 -20.85
CA ASP A 79 -2.52 6.38 -21.78
C ASP A 79 -2.17 7.87 -21.84
N GLU A 80 -3.15 8.75 -21.62
CA GLU A 80 -2.92 10.19 -21.48
C GLU A 80 -2.21 10.51 -20.16
N PHE A 81 -2.44 9.73 -19.10
CA PHE A 81 -1.80 9.91 -17.79
C PHE A 81 -0.31 9.60 -17.84
N MET A 82 0.08 8.54 -18.55
CA MET A 82 1.48 8.19 -18.80
C MET A 82 2.23 9.28 -19.60
N LYS A 83 1.50 10.10 -20.37
CA LYS A 83 2.04 11.20 -21.18
C LYS A 83 2.07 12.55 -20.45
N ILE A 84 1.61 12.62 -19.20
CA ILE A 84 1.67 13.89 -18.45
C ILE A 84 3.14 14.24 -18.17
N GLU A 85 3.57 15.37 -18.73
CA GLU A 85 4.89 15.93 -18.49
C GLU A 85 5.03 16.48 -17.07
N GLY A 86 6.24 16.33 -16.50
CA GLY A 86 6.53 16.75 -15.14
C GLY A 86 6.18 18.22 -14.83
N CYS A 87 5.70 18.46 -13.62
CA CYS A 87 5.26 19.78 -13.15
C CYS A 87 6.40 20.64 -12.57
N LYS A 88 7.59 20.06 -12.31
CA LYS A 88 8.77 20.76 -11.77
C LYS A 88 10.03 20.43 -12.56
N THR A 89 10.95 21.38 -12.60
CA THR A 89 12.28 21.21 -13.20
C THR A 89 13.37 21.28 -12.13
N LYS A 90 14.38 20.42 -12.23
CA LYS A 90 15.63 20.49 -11.45
C LYS A 90 16.82 20.33 -12.39
N ASP A 91 17.94 20.93 -12.03
CA ASP A 91 19.19 20.75 -12.76
C ASP A 91 19.80 19.39 -12.35
N ARG A 92 19.94 18.48 -13.32
CA ARG A 92 20.36 17.06 -13.26
C ARG A 92 19.29 16.03 -12.90
N HIS A 93 19.40 14.87 -13.53
CA HIS A 93 18.58 13.68 -13.31
C HIS A 93 19.10 12.86 -12.12
N LEU A 94 18.24 12.02 -11.52
CA LEU A 94 18.61 11.14 -10.41
C LEU A 94 18.65 9.69 -10.91
N PHE A 95 19.83 9.07 -10.95
CA PHE A 95 19.97 7.72 -11.53
C PHE A 95 20.30 6.64 -10.49
N VAL A 96 21.17 6.95 -9.52
CA VAL A 96 21.64 5.97 -8.54
C VAL A 96 20.91 6.17 -7.23
N GLY A 97 20.89 7.39 -6.69
CA GLY A 97 20.30 7.67 -5.38
C GLY A 97 21.08 6.97 -4.25
N SER A 98 21.33 7.69 -3.17
CA SER A 98 22.16 7.23 -2.05
C SER A 98 21.59 5.95 -1.40
N GLY A 99 22.25 4.81 -1.67
CA GLY A 99 22.38 3.59 -0.86
C GLY A 99 21.18 3.02 -0.09
N ASN A 100 20.52 2.01 -0.66
CA ASN A 100 19.77 1.02 0.13
C ASN A 100 20.76 -0.03 0.70
N LYS A 101 21.36 0.24 1.87
CA LYS A 101 22.20 -0.72 2.61
C LYS A 101 21.31 -1.66 3.44
N ASN A 102 20.90 -2.79 2.84
CA ASN A 102 20.91 -4.12 3.46
C ASN A 102 20.20 -5.15 2.55
N LYS A 103 20.99 -5.90 1.78
CA LYS A 103 20.61 -7.24 1.31
C LYS A 103 21.85 -8.13 1.38
N GLY A 104 22.03 -8.79 2.52
CA GLY A 104 22.85 -10.00 2.62
C GLY A 104 21.97 -11.20 2.29
N GLY A 105 22.40 -12.01 1.33
CA GLY A 105 21.62 -13.12 0.77
C GLY A 105 21.59 -14.39 1.62
N ASN A 106 20.40 -15.00 1.62
CA ASN A 106 20.05 -16.39 1.32
C ASN A 106 20.77 -17.57 2.00
N ALA A 107 19.96 -18.43 2.66
CA ALA A 107 19.89 -19.87 2.34
C ALA A 107 18.62 -20.52 2.94
N GLY A 108 17.63 -20.82 2.09
CA GLY A 108 16.65 -21.89 2.28
C GLY A 108 15.35 -21.55 3.05
N GLY A 109 14.20 -21.79 2.38
CA GLY A 109 12.89 -21.92 3.03
C GLY A 109 11.84 -20.94 2.54
N GLU A 110 10.71 -21.48 2.05
CA GLU A 110 9.36 -20.89 1.86
C GLU A 110 9.21 -19.39 1.51
N GLU A 111 8.51 -19.08 0.41
CA GLU A 111 8.16 -17.69 0.05
C GLU A 111 7.08 -17.17 1.02
N LEU A 112 7.53 -16.49 2.07
CA LEU A 112 6.69 -15.86 3.08
C LEU A 112 6.10 -14.55 2.53
N LEU A 113 4.78 -14.55 2.32
CA LEU A 113 4.01 -13.36 1.99
C LEU A 113 3.65 -12.66 3.31
N GLU A 114 4.55 -11.84 3.84
CA GLU A 114 4.24 -10.98 4.98
C GLU A 114 3.39 -9.79 4.54
N THR A 115 2.38 -9.48 5.35
CA THR A 115 1.66 -8.21 5.21
C THR A 115 2.61 -7.09 5.64
N VAL A 116 3.17 -6.37 4.68
CA VAL A 116 4.00 -5.19 4.95
C VAL A 116 3.15 -4.19 5.73
N ARG A 117 3.53 -3.94 7.00
CA ARG A 117 2.96 -2.86 7.80
C ARG A 117 3.28 -1.55 7.08
N TYR A 118 2.26 -0.92 6.51
CA TYR A 118 2.31 0.36 5.80
C TYR A 118 3.37 0.46 4.68
N VAL A 119 2.93 0.30 3.43
CA VAL A 119 3.51 1.04 2.30
C VAL A 119 2.38 1.84 1.68
N ASP A 120 2.51 3.16 1.72
CA ASP A 120 1.68 4.07 0.94
C ASP A 120 1.59 3.59 -0.52
N TYR A 121 0.34 3.49 -1.00
CA TYR A 121 -0.11 3.23 -2.37
C TYR A 121 0.98 3.21 -3.46
N THR A 122 1.50 2.01 -3.79
CA THR A 122 2.24 1.77 -5.03
C THR A 122 1.23 1.44 -6.16
N PRO A 123 1.16 2.23 -7.24
CA PRO A 123 0.31 1.92 -8.39
C PRO A 123 0.68 0.56 -8.99
N LYS A 124 -0.32 -0.30 -9.18
CA LYS A 124 -0.22 -1.56 -9.92
C LYS A 124 -0.13 -1.23 -11.42
N ASP A 125 1.08 -1.15 -11.97
CA ASP A 125 1.27 -1.29 -13.42
C ASP A 125 2.70 -1.75 -13.73
N GLN A 126 2.94 -3.04 -13.54
CA GLN A 126 3.74 -3.94 -14.39
C GLN A 126 3.81 -5.29 -13.67
N GLY A 127 3.77 -6.38 -14.44
CA GLY A 127 3.69 -7.75 -13.93
C GLY A 127 4.90 -8.16 -13.08
N ASP A 128 4.87 -7.77 -11.82
CA ASP A 128 5.82 -8.15 -10.78
C ASP A 128 5.05 -8.87 -9.66
N GLU A 129 5.33 -10.16 -9.50
CA GLU A 129 4.68 -11.08 -8.57
C GLU A 129 5.12 -10.86 -7.09
N THR A 130 5.49 -9.64 -6.71
CA THR A 130 6.19 -9.39 -5.42
C THR A 130 5.55 -8.33 -4.49
N ASN A 131 4.30 -7.90 -4.73
CA ASN A 131 3.53 -7.12 -3.74
C ASN A 131 2.23 -7.85 -3.34
N SER A 132 2.39 -8.95 -2.61
CA SER A 132 1.33 -9.90 -2.24
C SER A 132 0.69 -9.60 -0.89
N ALA A 133 0.24 -8.36 -0.67
CA ALA A 133 -0.79 -8.16 0.34
C ALA A 133 -2.06 -8.89 -0.13
N CYS A 134 -2.56 -9.86 0.66
CA CYS A 134 -3.78 -10.59 0.32
C CYS A 134 -4.92 -9.57 0.16
N ARG A 135 -5.44 -9.44 -1.07
CA ARG A 135 -6.60 -8.59 -1.35
C ARG A 135 -7.75 -9.08 -0.50
N HIS A 136 -8.47 -8.17 0.12
CA HIS A 136 -9.70 -8.49 0.83
C HIS A 136 -10.83 -7.55 0.45
N ASP A 137 -12.06 -8.02 0.67
CA ASP A 137 -13.27 -7.20 0.69
C ASP A 137 -14.08 -7.54 1.93
N TYR A 138 -15.05 -6.69 2.25
CA TYR A 138 -16.01 -7.01 3.31
C TYR A 138 -17.35 -6.34 3.04
N TYR A 139 -18.39 -6.93 3.59
CA TYR A 139 -19.70 -6.31 3.76
C TYR A 139 -20.18 -6.55 5.18
N GLN A 140 -21.21 -5.83 5.61
CA GLN A 140 -21.72 -5.96 6.97
C GLN A 140 -23.23 -5.81 7.04
N THR A 141 -23.79 -6.38 8.09
CA THR A 141 -25.16 -6.17 8.53
C THR A 141 -25.16 -5.44 9.88
N GLY A 142 -26.32 -5.30 10.50
CA GLY A 142 -26.41 -4.75 11.87
C GLY A 142 -25.64 -5.59 12.90
N THR A 143 -25.56 -6.91 12.71
CA THR A 143 -25.05 -7.86 13.71
C THR A 143 -23.76 -8.56 13.30
N THR A 144 -23.45 -8.60 12.00
CA THR A 144 -22.29 -9.35 11.48
C THR A 144 -21.46 -8.53 10.50
N VAL A 145 -20.18 -8.87 10.41
CA VAL A 145 -19.28 -8.43 9.33
C VAL A 145 -18.79 -9.69 8.62
N THR A 146 -18.88 -9.73 7.30
CA THR A 146 -18.34 -10.84 6.51
C THR A 146 -17.22 -10.32 5.62
N ALA A 147 -16.02 -10.86 5.78
CA ALA A 147 -14.84 -10.50 5.01
C ALA A 147 -14.39 -11.66 4.10
N SER A 148 -14.00 -11.35 2.87
CA SER A 148 -13.34 -12.30 1.97
C SER A 148 -11.87 -11.95 1.83
N PHE A 149 -10.98 -12.89 2.11
CA PHE A 149 -9.54 -12.80 1.81
C PHE A 149 -9.24 -13.63 0.56
N PHE A 150 -8.90 -12.98 -0.55
CA PHE A 150 -8.68 -13.62 -1.84
C PHE A 150 -7.28 -14.22 -1.90
N LEU A 151 -7.21 -15.52 -1.61
CA LEU A 151 -6.02 -16.33 -1.71
C LEU A 151 -6.42 -17.69 -2.30
N LYS A 152 -5.79 -18.07 -3.41
CA LYS A 152 -6.07 -19.33 -4.11
C LYS A 152 -5.25 -20.46 -3.49
N LYS A 153 -5.75 -21.69 -3.65
CA LYS A 153 -5.03 -22.94 -3.30
C LYS A 153 -4.57 -23.01 -1.83
N ILE A 154 -5.34 -22.44 -0.92
CA ILE A 154 -5.09 -22.57 0.52
C ILE A 154 -5.16 -24.05 0.90
N ASP A 155 -4.11 -24.53 1.57
CA ASP A 155 -4.08 -25.86 2.18
C ASP A 155 -4.94 -25.86 3.44
N LYS A 156 -6.16 -26.41 3.34
CA LYS A 156 -7.15 -26.37 4.42
C LYS A 156 -6.71 -27.10 5.68
N ASP A 157 -5.90 -28.14 5.53
CA ASP A 157 -5.48 -29.00 6.64
C ASP A 157 -4.35 -28.36 7.46
N LYS A 158 -3.65 -27.39 6.87
CA LYS A 158 -2.53 -26.67 7.52
C LYS A 158 -2.83 -25.21 7.81
N ALA A 159 -3.96 -24.68 7.34
CA ALA A 159 -4.36 -23.31 7.59
C ALA A 159 -4.80 -23.11 9.04
N SER A 160 -4.32 -22.02 9.67
CA SER A 160 -4.77 -21.56 10.98
C SER A 160 -5.46 -20.21 10.88
N VAL A 161 -6.60 -20.09 11.56
CA VAL A 161 -7.41 -18.87 11.67
C VAL A 161 -7.82 -18.73 13.13
N GLU A 162 -7.31 -17.71 13.81
CA GLU A 162 -7.58 -17.48 15.23
C GLU A 162 -8.28 -16.15 15.44
N PHE A 163 -9.37 -16.18 16.19
CA PHE A 163 -10.17 -15.00 16.52
C PHE A 163 -9.79 -14.45 17.89
N ALA A 164 -9.53 -13.16 17.96
CA ALA A 164 -9.43 -12.40 19.20
C ALA A 164 -10.49 -11.28 19.20
N PRO A 165 -10.82 -10.69 20.37
CA PRO A 165 -11.88 -9.69 20.47
C PRO A 165 -11.72 -8.49 19.52
N THR A 166 -10.49 -8.13 19.16
CA THR A 166 -10.18 -6.98 18.29
C THR A 166 -9.18 -7.31 17.20
N GLU A 167 -8.84 -8.58 17.00
CA GLU A 167 -7.81 -9.00 16.03
C GLU A 167 -8.16 -10.34 15.41
N LEU A 168 -7.68 -10.57 14.19
CA LEU A 168 -7.74 -11.85 13.49
C LEU A 168 -6.32 -12.26 13.09
N SER A 169 -5.88 -13.42 13.55
CA SER A 169 -4.58 -13.99 13.16
C SER A 169 -4.78 -15.04 12.06
N LEU A 170 -4.01 -14.88 10.98
CA LEU A 170 -4.06 -15.72 9.80
C LEU A 170 -2.70 -16.36 9.54
N ASP A 171 -2.70 -17.66 9.32
CA ASP A 171 -1.57 -18.43 8.83
C ASP A 171 -2.07 -19.38 7.73
N LEU A 172 -1.90 -18.97 6.47
CA LEU A 172 -2.51 -19.59 5.30
C LEU A 172 -1.43 -20.09 4.33
N PRO A 173 -0.94 -21.34 4.48
CA PRO A 173 -0.08 -21.98 3.49
C PRO A 173 -0.87 -22.31 2.22
N THR A 174 -0.24 -22.19 1.06
CA THR A 174 -0.79 -22.58 -0.24
C THR A 174 -0.06 -23.77 -0.84
N THR A 175 -0.75 -24.50 -1.72
CA THR A 175 -0.21 -25.65 -2.47
C THR A 175 0.40 -25.25 -3.81
N ASP A 176 0.77 -23.97 -3.98
CA ASP A 176 1.49 -23.51 -5.17
C ASP A 176 2.89 -24.14 -5.27
N SER A 177 3.50 -24.05 -6.45
CA SER A 177 4.89 -24.42 -6.66
C SER A 177 5.61 -23.21 -7.27
N PRO A 178 6.43 -22.48 -6.50
CA PRO A 178 6.80 -22.74 -5.10
C PRO A 178 5.63 -22.49 -4.11
N PRO A 179 5.59 -23.19 -2.95
CA PRO A 179 4.55 -22.99 -1.95
C PRO A 179 4.66 -21.60 -1.35
N LYS A 180 3.54 -20.88 -1.35
CA LYS A 180 3.43 -19.54 -0.77
C LYS A 180 2.76 -19.63 0.58
N ARG A 181 3.12 -18.78 1.53
CA ARG A 181 2.49 -18.76 2.86
C ARG A 181 2.12 -17.35 3.24
N TYR A 182 0.83 -17.10 3.45
CA TYR A 182 0.34 -15.80 3.87
C TYR A 182 0.15 -15.78 5.38
N LYS A 183 0.96 -14.99 6.07
CA LYS A 183 0.87 -14.79 7.52
C LYS A 183 0.53 -13.33 7.83
N ALA A 184 -0.53 -13.12 8.58
CA ALA A 184 -1.01 -11.77 8.88
C ALA A 184 -1.69 -11.71 10.24
N VAL A 185 -1.53 -10.58 10.92
CA VAL A 185 -2.38 -10.18 12.05
C VAL A 185 -3.18 -8.98 11.56
N VAL A 186 -4.50 -9.13 11.57
CA VAL A 186 -5.46 -8.13 11.06
C VAL A 186 -6.11 -7.46 12.26
N PRO A 187 -5.73 -6.22 12.61
CA PRO A 187 -6.37 -5.49 13.70
C PRO A 187 -7.75 -5.04 13.26
N LEU A 188 -8.80 -5.52 13.90
CA LEU A 188 -10.18 -5.30 13.52
C LEU A 188 -10.65 -3.89 13.93
N PHE A 189 -11.59 -3.32 13.16
CA PHE A 189 -12.12 -1.99 13.44
C PHE A 189 -12.95 -1.92 14.72
N GLY A 190 -13.71 -2.97 15.01
CA GLY A 190 -14.57 -3.06 16.19
C GLY A 190 -14.41 -4.39 16.92
N SER A 191 -15.05 -4.47 18.08
CA SER A 191 -15.00 -5.68 18.90
C SER A 191 -15.94 -6.76 18.36
N ILE A 192 -15.45 -8.00 18.34
CA ILE A 192 -16.19 -9.19 17.91
C ILE A 192 -16.43 -10.13 19.08
N ASP A 193 -17.39 -11.05 18.93
CA ASP A 193 -17.49 -12.27 19.73
C ASP A 193 -16.66 -13.38 19.05
N PRO A 194 -15.48 -13.76 19.59
CA PRO A 194 -14.64 -14.78 18.98
C PRO A 194 -15.30 -16.17 18.94
N ALA A 195 -16.15 -16.49 19.91
CA ALA A 195 -16.78 -17.82 20.01
C ALA A 195 -17.93 -17.99 19.02
N ALA A 196 -18.65 -16.90 18.73
CA ALA A 196 -19.72 -16.89 17.74
C ALA A 196 -19.24 -16.61 16.30
N SER A 197 -17.99 -16.15 16.13
CA SER A 197 -17.38 -15.90 14.82
C SER A 197 -16.93 -17.21 14.15
N SER A 198 -16.93 -17.24 12.82
CA SER A 198 -16.64 -18.46 12.05
C SER A 198 -15.90 -18.17 10.75
N PHE A 199 -15.30 -19.19 10.15
CA PHE A 199 -14.63 -19.07 8.85
C PHE A 199 -14.92 -20.27 7.93
N ARG A 200 -14.70 -20.07 6.63
CA ARG A 200 -14.82 -21.09 5.59
C ARG A 200 -13.75 -20.87 4.54
N ILE A 201 -12.93 -21.89 4.30
CA ILE A 201 -11.97 -21.88 3.20
C ILE A 201 -12.63 -22.47 1.95
N VAL A 202 -12.70 -21.67 0.89
CA VAL A 202 -13.12 -22.08 -0.46
C VAL A 202 -11.93 -22.02 -1.42
N PRO A 203 -11.99 -22.63 -2.63
CA PRO A 203 -10.81 -22.75 -3.50
C PRO A 203 -10.14 -21.42 -3.90
N THR A 204 -10.90 -20.33 -3.90
CA THR A 204 -10.46 -19.01 -4.38
C THR A 204 -10.28 -17.96 -3.28
N LYS A 205 -10.75 -18.24 -2.05
CA LYS A 205 -10.73 -17.29 -0.94
C LYS A 205 -10.96 -17.96 0.41
N LEU A 206 -10.57 -17.26 1.47
CA LEU A 206 -11.03 -17.48 2.83
C LEU A 206 -12.20 -16.53 3.11
N GLU A 207 -13.35 -17.06 3.50
CA GLU A 207 -14.48 -16.26 3.98
C GLU A 207 -14.49 -16.28 5.51
N VAL A 208 -14.57 -15.11 6.14
CA VAL A 208 -14.59 -14.96 7.60
C VAL A 208 -15.86 -14.20 7.98
N THR A 209 -16.65 -14.76 8.88
CA THR A 209 -17.84 -14.11 9.45
C THR A 209 -17.55 -13.74 10.89
N PHE A 210 -17.54 -12.45 11.16
CA PHE A 210 -17.41 -11.89 12.50
C PHE A 210 -18.78 -11.55 13.06
N VAL A 211 -19.05 -11.98 14.30
CA VAL A 211 -20.22 -11.52 15.05
C VAL A 211 -19.82 -10.30 15.87
N LYS A 212 -20.52 -9.18 15.68
CA LYS A 212 -20.21 -7.92 16.36
C LYS A 212 -20.60 -8.01 17.83
N ALA A 213 -19.67 -7.66 18.72
CA ALA A 213 -19.96 -7.58 20.15
C ALA A 213 -20.62 -6.24 20.53
N ASP A 214 -20.31 -5.17 19.81
CA ASP A 214 -20.75 -3.80 20.14
C ASP A 214 -21.93 -3.30 19.29
N GLY A 215 -22.35 -4.06 18.28
CA GLY A 215 -23.41 -3.69 17.34
C GLY A 215 -23.10 -2.46 16.48
N LYS A 216 -21.84 -1.99 16.43
CA LYS A 216 -21.47 -0.77 15.68
C LYS A 216 -21.26 -1.06 14.20
N GLY A 217 -21.51 -0.03 13.38
CA GLY A 217 -21.13 -0.05 11.97
C GLY A 217 -19.63 0.13 11.82
N TRP A 218 -18.98 -0.73 11.03
CA TRP A 218 -17.55 -0.67 10.77
C TRP A 218 -17.30 0.22 9.56
N ALA A 219 -16.47 1.25 9.69
CA ALA A 219 -16.14 2.12 8.54
C ALA A 219 -15.11 1.45 7.60
N ASN A 220 -14.20 0.68 8.18
CA ASN A 220 -13.20 -0.13 7.51
C ASN A 220 -13.20 -1.53 8.15
N LEU A 221 -12.59 -2.53 7.49
CA LEU A 221 -12.38 -3.83 8.13
C LEU A 221 -11.33 -3.72 9.23
N ARG A 222 -10.23 -3.00 8.93
CA ARG A 222 -9.11 -2.84 9.85
C ARG A 222 -9.18 -1.52 10.61
N SER A 223 -8.67 -1.50 11.83
CA SER A 223 -8.54 -0.26 12.62
C SER A 223 -7.37 0.61 12.19
N ASP A 224 -6.34 0.03 11.57
CA ASP A 224 -5.15 0.73 11.07
C ASP A 224 -5.32 1.33 9.66
N GLU A 225 -6.45 1.04 9.01
CA GLU A 225 -6.81 1.60 7.70
C GLU A 225 -7.36 3.02 7.83
N ARG A 226 -6.76 3.95 7.08
CA ARG A 226 -7.30 5.31 6.93
C ARG A 226 -8.68 5.21 6.29
N ARG A 227 -9.69 5.85 6.89
CA ARG A 227 -11.05 5.99 6.36
C ARG A 227 -11.00 6.54 4.93
N THR A 228 -10.99 5.68 3.93
CA THR A 228 -11.34 6.07 2.56
C THR A 228 -12.83 6.36 2.60
N GLY A 229 -13.25 7.52 2.12
CA GLY A 229 -14.61 8.05 2.32
C GLY A 229 -15.73 7.29 1.60
N GLU A 230 -15.59 5.99 1.35
CA GLU A 230 -16.54 5.18 0.61
C GLU A 230 -17.32 4.27 1.56
N ILE A 231 -18.57 4.65 1.83
CA ILE A 231 -19.55 3.80 2.51
C ILE A 231 -20.09 2.84 1.45
N ILE A 232 -19.59 1.61 1.42
CA ILE A 232 -20.21 0.54 0.62
C ILE A 232 -21.51 0.10 1.34
N GLN A 233 -22.59 0.05 0.56
CA GLN A 233 -24.00 0.00 0.98
C GLN A 233 -24.29 -0.83 2.24
N THR A 234 -24.85 -0.16 3.25
CA THR A 234 -25.62 -0.80 4.31
C THR A 234 -26.87 -1.43 3.69
N GLY A 235 -26.88 -2.75 3.56
CA GLY A 235 -28.08 -3.49 3.20
C GLY A 235 -29.19 -3.18 4.19
N LYS A 236 -30.25 -2.53 3.71
CA LYS A 236 -31.45 -2.18 4.47
C LYS A 236 -32.11 -3.51 4.88
N ALA A 237 -32.12 -3.83 6.18
CA ALA A 237 -32.88 -4.96 6.69
C ALA A 237 -34.35 -4.76 6.30
N GLY A 238 -34.89 -5.69 5.52
CA GLY A 238 -36.32 -5.77 5.24
C GLY A 238 -37.08 -5.90 6.56
N ARG A 239 -37.97 -4.94 6.83
CA ARG A 239 -38.89 -4.98 7.97
C ARG A 239 -40.12 -5.82 7.60
N ALA A 240 -40.54 -6.62 8.58
CA ALA A 240 -41.86 -7.19 8.86
C ALA A 240 -42.50 -8.09 7.79
#